data_AF-A0A534WD99-F1
#
_entry.id   AF-A0A534WD99-F1
#
_cell.length_a   1.000
_cell.length_b   1.000
_cell.length_c   1.000
_cell.angle_alpha   90.00
_cell.angle_beta   90.00
_cell.angle_gamma   90.00
#
_symmetry.space_group_name_H-M   'P 1'
#
loop_
_entity.id
_entity.type
_entity.pdbx_description
1 polymer ?
#
loop_
_entity_poly.entity_id
_entity_poly.type
_entity_poly.pdbx_seq_one_letter_code
_entity_poly.pdbx_strand_id
1 'polypeptide(L)'
;MRRPSNAELAEEAPLAYKDVEKVVEVVHLAGIARKVARLGLSACSEADRFTPCSRGGDMPEKGDKEALEKAREDMAEGKAPTTAAGEFVREEIHHVREGKHGARSPKQAIAIGLSKARRAGVKLPPPAGGKVSAEVQRKAEQDIARGRKHKRPSGRRSRAIAGALRRESRGAASRQALSRQALTAAARRSASERSRAAKKASATKGPAQRRAAARKAARTRKAHP
;
A
#
# COMPACT_ATOMS: atom_id res chain seq x y z
N MET A 1 42.69 22.75 -25.46
CA MET A 1 41.85 23.95 -25.20
C MET A 1 41.44 23.96 -23.75
N ARG A 2 41.76 25.03 -23.02
CA ARG A 2 41.44 25.21 -21.59
C ARG A 2 39.91 25.38 -21.50
N ARG A 3 39.22 24.56 -20.69
CA ARG A 3 37.77 24.71 -20.48
C ARG A 3 37.53 26.04 -19.76
N PRO A 4 36.62 26.90 -20.24
CA PRO A 4 36.26 28.11 -19.53
C PRO A 4 35.63 27.75 -18.18
N SER A 5 35.83 28.63 -17.20
CA SER A 5 35.27 28.46 -15.86
C SER A 5 33.75 28.62 -15.90
N ASN A 6 33.02 28.01 -14.96
CA ASN A 6 31.55 28.13 -14.89
C ASN A 6 31.06 29.60 -14.77
N ALA A 7 31.95 30.52 -14.37
CA ALA A 7 31.65 31.95 -14.31
C ALA A 7 31.58 32.58 -15.71
N GLU A 8 32.44 32.18 -16.65
CA GLU A 8 32.45 32.69 -18.03
C GLU A 8 31.21 32.22 -18.81
N LEU A 9 30.73 31.00 -18.55
CA LEU A 9 29.47 30.48 -19.14
C LEU A 9 28.21 31.20 -18.61
N ALA A 10 28.30 31.84 -17.44
CA ALA A 10 27.17 32.57 -16.86
C ALA A 10 27.00 33.97 -17.48
N GLU A 11 28.08 34.57 -18.00
CA GLU A 11 28.01 35.86 -18.70
C GLU A 11 27.46 35.73 -20.14
N GLU A 12 27.61 34.56 -20.76
CA GLU A 12 27.03 34.22 -22.07
C GLU A 12 25.63 33.57 -21.97
N ALA A 13 24.89 33.84 -20.89
CA ALA A 13 23.52 33.36 -20.78
C ALA A 13 22.66 33.93 -21.93
N PRO A 14 21.80 33.13 -22.57
CA PRO A 14 20.93 33.60 -23.66
C PRO A 14 19.95 34.70 -23.23
N LEU A 15 19.80 34.93 -21.92
CA LEU A 15 19.01 36.01 -21.32
C LEU A 15 19.76 37.37 -21.31
N ALA A 16 21.09 37.38 -21.49
CA ALA A 16 21.90 38.59 -21.50
C ALA A 16 21.87 39.31 -22.87
N TYR A 17 21.50 38.58 -23.93
CA TYR A 17 21.36 39.12 -25.28
C TYR A 17 19.89 39.35 -25.64
N LYS A 18 19.65 40.31 -26.54
CA LYS A 18 18.33 40.54 -27.11
C LYS A 18 17.88 39.30 -27.89
N ASP A 19 16.59 39.02 -27.85
CA ASP A 19 15.96 37.90 -28.56
C ASP A 19 16.26 37.97 -30.07
N VAL A 20 17.13 37.06 -30.52
CA VAL A 20 17.62 37.02 -31.90
C VAL A 20 16.47 36.81 -32.88
N GLU A 21 15.41 36.11 -32.48
CA GLU A 21 14.25 35.86 -33.35
C GLU A 21 13.52 37.16 -33.67
N LYS A 22 13.32 38.01 -32.66
CA LYS A 22 12.66 39.31 -32.82
C LYS A 22 13.48 40.27 -33.68
N VAL A 23 14.80 40.27 -33.53
CA VAL A 23 15.68 41.11 -34.36
C VAL A 23 15.60 40.68 -35.83
N VAL A 24 15.64 39.38 -36.10
CA VAL A 24 15.52 38.85 -37.47
C VAL A 24 14.13 39.10 -38.06
N GLU A 25 13.07 39.12 -37.25
CA GLU A 25 11.72 39.52 -37.67
C GLU A 25 11.64 40.97 -38.13
N VAL A 26 12.20 41.91 -37.36
CA VAL A 26 12.18 43.34 -37.71
C VAL A 26 12.93 43.60 -39.02
N VAL A 27 14.10 42.99 -39.21
CA VAL A 27 14.90 43.14 -40.44
C VAL A 27 14.19 42.55 -41.65
N HIS A 28 13.44 41.46 -41.45
CA HIS A 28 12.65 40.84 -42.51
C HIS A 28 11.44 41.69 -42.91
N LEU A 29 10.70 42.21 -41.93
CA LEU A 29 9.55 43.08 -42.15
C LEU A 29 9.94 44.42 -42.78
N ALA A 30 11.12 44.95 -42.45
CA ALA A 30 11.68 46.13 -43.08
C ALA A 30 12.17 45.90 -44.52
N GLY A 31 12.11 44.65 -45.03
CA GLY A 31 12.52 44.31 -46.40
C GLY A 31 14.03 44.34 -46.65
N ILE A 32 14.85 44.49 -45.60
CA ILE A 32 16.30 44.64 -45.69
C ILE A 32 16.98 43.29 -45.95
N ALA A 33 16.44 42.19 -45.41
CA ALA A 33 16.94 40.84 -45.67
C ALA A 33 15.82 39.79 -45.68
N ARG A 34 16.01 38.71 -46.46
CA ARG A 34 15.09 37.56 -46.49
C ARG A 34 15.52 36.48 -45.51
N LYS A 35 14.57 35.88 -44.78
CA LYS A 35 14.82 34.71 -43.93
C LYS A 35 15.07 33.48 -44.82
N VAL A 36 16.20 32.78 -44.63
CA VAL A 36 16.60 31.64 -45.47
C VAL A 36 16.48 30.32 -44.70
N ALA A 37 17.16 30.19 -43.57
CA ALA A 37 17.11 29.00 -42.73
C ALA A 37 17.47 29.36 -41.28
N ARG A 38 16.91 28.61 -40.33
CA ARG A 38 17.26 28.72 -38.90
C ARG A 38 18.17 27.56 -38.54
N LEU A 39 19.38 27.86 -38.08
CA LEU A 39 20.30 26.85 -37.55
C LEU A 39 19.99 26.62 -36.07
N GLY A 40 19.57 25.40 -35.73
CA GLY A 40 19.49 24.95 -34.35
C GLY A 40 20.80 24.31 -33.95
N LEU A 41 21.43 24.77 -32.86
CA LEU A 41 22.52 24.00 -32.27
C LEU A 41 21.93 22.74 -31.63
N SER A 42 22.15 21.58 -32.26
CA SER A 42 22.07 20.29 -31.58
C SER A 42 23.33 20.13 -30.72
N ALA A 43 23.41 20.88 -29.62
CA ALA A 43 24.45 20.62 -28.63
C ALA A 43 24.19 19.24 -28.03
N CYS A 44 25.11 18.30 -28.27
CA CYS A 44 25.26 17.10 -27.46
C CYS A 44 25.51 17.54 -26.03
N SER A 45 24.44 17.67 -25.24
CA SER A 45 24.58 17.97 -23.83
C SER A 45 24.84 16.65 -23.10
N GLU A 46 25.97 16.58 -22.40
CA GLU A 46 26.26 15.55 -21.40
C GLU A 46 25.23 15.51 -20.24
N ALA A 47 24.24 16.41 -20.26
CA ALA A 47 23.14 16.53 -19.31
C ALA A 47 22.04 15.46 -19.49
N ASP A 48 21.96 14.77 -20.62
CA ASP A 48 20.91 13.76 -20.88
C ASP A 48 21.22 12.35 -20.33
N ARG A 49 22.30 12.18 -19.56
CA ARG A 49 22.50 10.95 -18.73
C ARG A 49 21.84 11.01 -17.35
N PHE A 50 21.20 12.13 -17.02
CA PHE A 50 20.35 12.24 -15.84
C PHE A 50 19.00 12.84 -16.21
N THR A 51 18.32 12.30 -17.23
CA THR A 51 16.86 12.23 -17.14
C THR A 51 16.55 11.22 -16.05
N PRO A 52 16.14 11.61 -14.82
CA PRO A 52 15.37 10.66 -14.03
C PRO A 52 14.20 10.28 -14.93
N CYS A 53 14.03 8.99 -15.19
CA CYS A 53 12.76 8.49 -15.65
C CYS A 53 11.72 8.94 -14.61
N SER A 54 11.13 10.11 -14.83
CA SER A 54 9.86 10.56 -14.25
C SER A 54 8.75 9.73 -14.89
N ARG A 55 8.87 8.41 -14.78
CA ARG A 55 7.83 7.45 -15.15
C ARG A 55 7.21 6.94 -13.87
N GLY A 56 5.99 7.39 -13.63
CA GLY A 56 4.98 6.65 -12.88
C GLY A 56 5.14 6.75 -11.37
N GLY A 57 4.22 7.49 -10.75
CA GLY A 57 4.06 7.48 -9.32
C GLY A 57 3.58 6.13 -8.83
N ASP A 58 4.21 5.63 -7.78
CA ASP A 58 3.51 4.79 -6.83
C ASP A 58 3.05 5.71 -5.69
N MET A 59 1.90 6.34 -5.93
CA MET A 59 0.90 6.49 -4.86
C MET A 59 0.75 5.10 -4.20
N PRO A 60 0.44 4.99 -2.89
CA PRO A 60 0.07 3.70 -2.33
C PRO A 60 -0.97 3.06 -3.26
N GLU A 61 -0.82 1.76 -3.56
CA GLU A 61 -1.70 1.01 -4.48
C GLU A 61 -3.12 1.50 -4.24
N LYS A 62 -3.87 1.85 -5.28
CA LYS A 62 -5.19 2.52 -5.15
C LYS A 62 -6.08 1.95 -4.03
N GLY A 63 -6.01 0.63 -3.77
CA GLY A 63 -6.73 -0.06 -2.69
C GLY A 63 -6.24 0.20 -1.25
N ASP A 64 -4.97 0.56 -1.04
CA ASP A 64 -4.47 0.95 0.29
C ASP A 64 -5.13 2.25 0.79
N LYS A 65 -5.60 3.11 -0.14
CA LYS A 65 -6.34 4.33 0.21
C LYS A 65 -7.76 4.03 0.66
N GLU A 66 -8.46 3.15 -0.05
CA GLU A 66 -9.81 2.72 0.32
C GLU A 66 -9.81 2.01 1.68
N ALA A 67 -8.83 1.13 1.92
CA ALA A 67 -8.66 0.48 3.22
C ALA A 67 -8.37 1.49 4.34
N LEU A 68 -7.62 2.55 4.03
CA LEU A 68 -7.29 3.60 4.97
C LEU A 68 -8.48 4.52 5.29
N GLU A 69 -9.31 4.84 4.31
CA GLU A 69 -10.56 5.59 4.49
C GLU A 69 -11.54 4.80 5.37
N LYS A 70 -11.81 3.54 5.03
CA LYS A 70 -12.67 2.66 5.84
C LYS A 70 -12.13 2.45 7.25
N ALA A 71 -10.80 2.30 7.39
CA ALA A 71 -10.18 2.20 8.72
C ALA A 71 -10.34 3.49 9.53
N ARG A 72 -10.36 4.67 8.89
CA ARG A 72 -10.63 5.95 9.56
C ARG A 72 -12.09 6.08 9.96
N GLU A 73 -13.01 5.67 9.09
CA GLU A 73 -14.45 5.61 9.39
C GLU A 73 -14.70 4.70 10.60
N ASP A 74 -14.14 3.50 10.60
CA ASP A 74 -14.24 2.57 11.73
C ASP A 74 -13.75 3.19 13.05
N MET A 75 -12.61 3.91 13.00
CA MET A 75 -12.05 4.59 14.16
C MET A 75 -12.90 5.79 14.59
N ALA A 76 -13.52 6.52 13.64
CA ALA A 76 -14.42 7.63 13.90
C ALA A 76 -15.74 7.15 14.54
N GLU A 77 -16.23 5.97 14.14
CA GLU A 77 -17.34 5.26 14.77
C GLU A 77 -17.00 4.71 16.17
N GLY A 78 -15.75 4.87 16.63
CA GLY A 78 -15.30 4.40 17.94
C GLY A 78 -15.05 2.89 18.01
N LYS A 79 -14.88 2.21 16.86
CA LYS A 79 -14.51 0.79 16.84
C LYS A 79 -13.07 0.59 17.31
N ALA A 80 -12.76 -0.65 17.70
CA ALA A 80 -11.42 -1.00 18.16
C ALA A 80 -10.37 -0.88 17.03
N PRO A 81 -9.11 -0.53 17.34
CA PRO A 81 -8.03 -0.49 16.34
C PRO A 81 -7.82 -1.82 15.60
N THR A 82 -8.10 -2.95 16.26
CA THR A 82 -8.05 -4.28 15.63
C THR A 82 -9.14 -4.50 14.61
N THR A 83 -10.28 -3.80 14.72
CA THR A 83 -11.36 -3.82 13.73
C THR A 83 -10.97 -3.00 12.51
N ALA A 84 -10.49 -1.77 12.72
CA ALA A 84 -10.01 -0.91 11.63
C ALA A 84 -8.85 -1.56 10.84
N ALA A 85 -7.96 -2.29 11.52
CA ALA A 85 -6.92 -3.09 10.88
C ALA A 85 -7.46 -4.24 10.00
N GLY A 86 -8.68 -4.70 10.30
CA GLY A 86 -9.40 -5.71 9.55
C GLY A 86 -9.69 -5.28 8.11
N GLU A 87 -9.88 -3.98 7.86
CA GLU A 87 -10.10 -3.44 6.51
C GLU A 87 -8.88 -3.64 5.61
N PHE A 88 -7.66 -3.45 6.15
CA PHE A 88 -6.42 -3.76 5.42
C PHE A 88 -6.27 -5.26 5.14
N VAL A 89 -6.64 -6.12 6.08
CA VAL A 89 -6.61 -7.57 5.88
C VAL A 89 -7.64 -8.01 4.84
N ARG A 90 -8.82 -7.39 4.85
CA ARG A 90 -9.88 -7.64 3.89
C ARG A 90 -9.43 -7.25 2.49
N GLU A 91 -8.89 -6.06 2.32
CA GLU A 91 -8.40 -5.57 1.03
C GLU A 91 -7.25 -6.44 0.51
N GLU A 92 -6.31 -6.84 1.38
CA GLU A 92 -5.22 -7.74 1.00
C GLU A 92 -5.74 -9.10 0.51
N ILE A 93 -6.80 -9.64 1.12
CA ILE A 93 -7.47 -10.86 0.65
C ILE A 93 -8.13 -10.63 -0.72
N HIS A 94 -8.72 -9.46 -0.95
CA HIS A 94 -9.27 -9.08 -2.25
C HIS A 94 -8.17 -9.01 -3.32
N HIS A 95 -7.04 -8.37 -3.02
CA HIS A 95 -5.88 -8.31 -3.92
C HIS A 95 -5.36 -9.70 -4.30
N VAL A 96 -5.35 -10.65 -3.35
CA VAL A 96 -4.96 -12.04 -3.64
C VAL A 96 -5.97 -12.73 -4.57
N ARG A 97 -7.27 -12.49 -4.38
CA ARG A 97 -8.33 -13.06 -5.22
C ARG A 97 -8.33 -12.48 -6.63
N GLU A 98 -8.15 -11.17 -6.75
CA GLU A 98 -8.00 -10.45 -8.02
C GLU A 98 -6.72 -10.84 -8.76
N GLY A 99 -5.73 -11.40 -8.03
CA GLY A 99 -4.50 -11.88 -8.61
C GLY A 99 -3.42 -10.81 -8.80
N LYS A 100 -3.53 -9.68 -8.08
CA LYS A 100 -2.46 -8.67 -7.98
C LYS A 100 -1.16 -9.29 -7.46
N HIS A 101 -1.29 -10.15 -6.46
CA HIS A 101 -0.23 -10.99 -5.90
C HIS A 101 -0.82 -12.27 -5.31
N GLY A 102 0.01 -13.27 -5.01
CA GLY A 102 -0.36 -14.47 -4.28
C GLY A 102 0.07 -14.43 -2.81
N ALA A 103 -0.26 -15.49 -2.08
CA ALA A 103 0.27 -15.75 -0.75
C ALA A 103 0.48 -17.26 -0.55
N ARG A 104 1.55 -17.63 0.17
CA ARG A 104 1.89 -19.01 0.53
C ARG A 104 0.88 -19.60 1.50
N SER A 105 0.28 -18.77 2.35
CA SER A 105 -0.69 -19.20 3.35
C SER A 105 -1.67 -18.08 3.74
N PRO A 106 -2.84 -18.42 4.31
CA PRO A 106 -3.78 -17.43 4.83
C PRO A 106 -3.16 -16.54 5.91
N LYS A 107 -2.27 -17.11 6.74
CA LYS A 107 -1.55 -16.38 7.78
C LYS A 107 -0.65 -15.29 7.20
N GLN A 108 -0.01 -15.57 6.05
CA GLN A 108 0.83 -14.60 5.36
C GLN A 108 0.01 -13.43 4.81
N ALA A 109 -1.14 -13.68 4.18
CA ALA A 109 -2.02 -12.62 3.69
C ALA A 109 -2.49 -11.72 4.84
N ILE A 110 -2.92 -12.31 5.97
CA ILE A 110 -3.28 -11.56 7.18
C ILE A 110 -2.07 -10.75 7.69
N ALA A 111 -0.87 -11.33 7.69
CA ALA A 111 0.34 -10.66 8.14
C ALA A 111 0.71 -9.46 7.25
N ILE A 112 0.60 -9.57 5.92
CA ILE A 112 0.84 -8.45 5.00
C ILE A 112 -0.15 -7.32 5.27
N GLY A 113 -1.44 -7.63 5.38
CA GLY A 113 -2.49 -6.65 5.72
C GLY A 113 -2.24 -5.95 7.06
N LEU A 114 -1.88 -6.70 8.11
CA LEU A 114 -1.54 -6.11 9.42
C LEU A 114 -0.28 -5.24 9.38
N SER A 115 0.73 -5.61 8.59
CA SER A 115 1.91 -4.78 8.38
C SER A 115 1.60 -3.50 7.62
N LYS A 116 0.72 -3.54 6.61
CA LYS A 116 0.21 -2.36 5.92
C LYS A 116 -0.54 -1.43 6.88
N ALA A 117 -1.44 -1.98 7.71
CA ALA A 117 -2.19 -1.20 8.70
C ALA A 117 -1.27 -0.44 9.68
N ARG A 118 -0.21 -1.10 10.19
CA ARG A 118 0.77 -0.46 11.08
C ARG A 118 1.52 0.68 10.38
N ARG A 119 1.92 0.48 9.12
CA ARG A 119 2.62 1.51 8.33
C ARG A 119 1.71 2.67 7.95
N ALA A 120 0.43 2.40 7.73
CA ALA A 120 -0.59 3.40 7.46
C ALA A 120 -0.98 4.24 8.70
N GLY A 121 -0.52 3.86 9.90
CA GLY A 121 -0.74 4.61 11.14
C GLY A 121 -1.93 4.14 11.97
N VAL A 122 -2.53 2.99 11.66
CA VAL A 122 -3.53 2.38 12.55
C VAL A 122 -2.86 2.06 13.90
N LYS A 123 -3.50 2.47 15.00
CA LYS A 123 -2.98 2.34 16.39
C LYS A 123 -3.00 0.88 16.89
N LEU A 124 -2.29 0.00 16.21
CA LEU A 124 -2.11 -1.41 16.57
C LEU A 124 -0.82 -1.61 17.35
N PRO A 125 -0.88 -2.03 18.63
CA PRO A 125 0.33 -2.38 19.36
C PRO A 125 1.02 -3.61 18.73
N PRO A 126 2.35 -3.76 18.93
CA PRO A 126 3.00 -5.01 18.64
C PRO A 126 2.37 -6.13 19.50
N PRO A 127 2.37 -7.38 18.99
CA PRO A 127 1.84 -8.50 19.74
C PRO A 127 2.63 -8.69 21.05
N ALA A 128 1.94 -9.05 22.13
CA ALA A 128 2.57 -9.29 23.43
C ALA A 128 3.59 -10.44 23.34
N GLY A 129 4.71 -10.27 24.07
CA GLY A 129 5.75 -11.28 24.19
C GLY A 129 5.20 -12.64 24.63
N GLY A 130 5.77 -13.72 24.12
CA GLY A 130 5.33 -15.09 24.41
C GLY A 130 4.15 -15.59 23.57
N LYS A 131 3.40 -14.71 22.89
CA LYS A 131 2.33 -15.13 21.95
C LYS A 131 2.83 -15.39 20.53
N VAL A 132 3.92 -14.73 20.15
CA VAL A 132 4.58 -14.85 18.84
C VAL A 132 6.09 -14.88 19.03
N SER A 133 6.83 -15.25 17.98
CA SER A 133 8.29 -15.19 18.01
C SER A 133 8.79 -13.75 18.18
N ALA A 134 9.95 -13.61 18.82
CA ALA A 134 10.60 -12.30 19.01
C ALA A 134 10.84 -11.58 17.68
N GLU A 135 11.10 -12.32 16.59
CA GLU A 135 11.26 -11.74 15.26
C GLU A 135 9.98 -11.07 14.74
N VAL A 136 8.82 -11.72 14.90
CA VAL A 136 7.52 -11.15 14.50
C VAL A 136 7.19 -9.90 15.32
N GLN A 137 7.53 -9.92 16.61
CA GLN A 137 7.37 -8.75 17.49
C GLN A 137 8.25 -7.58 17.04
N ARG A 138 9.56 -7.82 16.87
CA ARG A 138 10.51 -6.81 16.35
C ARG A 138 10.08 -6.26 15.00
N LYS A 139 9.54 -7.11 14.13
CA LYS A 139 9.02 -6.68 12.82
C LYS A 139 7.82 -5.75 12.95
N ALA A 140 6.89 -6.04 13.85
CA ALA A 140 5.74 -5.18 14.11
C ALA A 140 6.17 -3.80 14.63
N GLU A 141 7.15 -3.75 15.54
CA GLU A 141 7.74 -2.50 16.04
C GLU A 141 8.42 -1.71 14.91
N GLN A 142 9.19 -2.38 14.06
CA GLN A 142 9.81 -1.77 12.87
C GLN A 142 8.77 -1.19 11.90
N ASP A 143 7.64 -1.88 11.69
CA ASP A 143 6.58 -1.39 10.80
C ASP A 143 5.89 -0.14 11.38
N ILE A 144 5.65 -0.09 12.69
CA ILE A 144 5.15 1.11 13.38
C ILE A 144 6.15 2.26 13.23
N ALA A 145 7.43 2.01 13.50
CA ALA A 145 8.49 3.01 13.36
C ALA A 145 8.66 3.48 11.90
N ARG A 146 8.45 2.58 10.93
CA ARG A 146 8.48 2.91 9.50
C ARG A 146 7.29 3.77 9.11
N GLY A 147 6.10 3.51 9.64
CA GLY A 147 4.90 4.31 9.38
C GLY A 147 5.05 5.78 9.79
N ARG A 148 5.84 6.05 10.84
CA ARG A 148 6.19 7.42 11.28
C ARG A 148 7.18 8.14 10.36
N LYS A 149 7.84 7.42 9.44
CA LYS A 149 8.88 7.98 8.55
C LYS A 149 8.37 8.10 7.13
N HIS A 150 8.44 9.28 6.54
CA HIS A 150 8.11 9.52 5.14
C HIS A 150 9.29 9.15 4.20
N LYS A 151 9.76 7.89 4.28
CA LYS A 151 10.83 7.39 3.41
C LYS A 151 10.28 6.46 2.34
N ARG A 152 10.53 6.80 1.08
CA ARG A 152 10.13 5.98 -0.08
C ARG A 152 10.91 4.66 -0.10
N PRO A 153 10.23 3.51 -0.33
CA PRO A 153 10.90 2.24 -0.59
C PRO A 153 11.74 2.31 -1.87
N SER A 154 12.78 1.46 -1.96
CA SER A 154 13.55 1.36 -3.20
C SER A 154 12.75 0.62 -4.28
N GLY A 155 12.58 1.24 -5.44
CA GLY A 155 11.77 0.69 -6.53
C GLY A 155 12.25 -0.68 -7.03
N ARG A 156 13.57 -0.93 -7.06
CA ARG A 156 14.14 -2.25 -7.41
C ARG A 156 13.69 -3.34 -6.43
N ARG A 157 13.69 -3.05 -5.13
CA ARG A 157 13.26 -4.00 -4.09
C ARG A 157 11.75 -4.23 -4.15
N SER A 158 10.95 -3.18 -4.34
CA SER A 158 9.50 -3.30 -4.50
C SER A 158 9.13 -4.20 -5.68
N ARG A 159 9.75 -3.99 -6.85
CA ARG A 159 9.52 -4.82 -8.04
C ARG A 159 9.92 -6.29 -7.82
N ALA A 160 11.06 -6.53 -7.19
CA ALA A 160 11.51 -7.89 -6.88
C ALA A 160 10.53 -8.62 -5.95
N ILE A 161 10.06 -7.95 -4.88
CA ILE A 161 9.10 -8.52 -3.92
C ILE A 161 7.75 -8.78 -4.61
N ALA A 162 7.25 -7.82 -5.41
CA ALA A 162 6.00 -8.00 -6.14
C ALA A 162 6.09 -9.17 -7.13
N GLY A 163 7.21 -9.31 -7.84
CA GLY A 163 7.46 -10.45 -8.73
C GLY A 163 7.49 -11.79 -8.00
N ALA A 164 8.09 -11.84 -6.81
CA ALA A 164 8.08 -13.04 -5.97
C ALA A 164 6.67 -13.40 -5.49
N LEU A 165 5.92 -12.43 -4.96
CA LEU A 165 4.56 -12.68 -4.48
C LEU A 165 3.60 -13.06 -5.60
N ARG A 166 3.77 -12.55 -6.83
CA ARG A 166 2.95 -12.95 -7.99
C ARG A 166 3.07 -14.42 -8.38
N ARG A 167 4.18 -15.07 -8.04
CA ARG A 167 4.39 -16.51 -8.28
C ARG A 167 3.70 -17.40 -7.25
N GLU A 168 3.30 -16.82 -6.12
CA GLU A 168 2.63 -17.57 -5.06
C GLU A 168 1.17 -17.89 -5.43
N SER A 169 0.61 -18.91 -4.76
CA SER A 169 -0.76 -19.34 -5.00
C SER A 169 -1.80 -18.28 -4.58
N ARG A 170 -2.95 -18.25 -5.25
CA ARG A 170 -4.13 -17.49 -4.80
C ARG A 170 -5.01 -18.27 -3.81
N GLY A 171 -4.75 -19.57 -3.65
CA GLY A 171 -5.52 -20.48 -2.81
C GLY A 171 -5.52 -20.10 -1.32
N ALA A 172 -4.51 -19.34 -0.87
CA ALA A 172 -4.45 -18.77 0.48
C ALA A 172 -5.63 -17.85 0.83
N ALA A 173 -6.25 -17.20 -0.16
CA ALA A 173 -7.42 -16.34 0.02
C ALA A 173 -8.76 -17.06 -0.22
N SER A 174 -8.73 -18.38 -0.45
CA SER A 174 -9.94 -19.18 -0.63
C SER A 174 -10.78 -19.22 0.65
N ARG A 175 -12.09 -19.36 0.46
CA ARG A 175 -13.05 -19.45 1.58
C ARG A 175 -12.72 -20.61 2.51
N GLN A 176 -12.33 -21.76 1.94
CA GLN A 176 -11.95 -22.96 2.67
C GLN A 176 -10.68 -22.73 3.49
N ALA A 177 -9.64 -22.11 2.93
CA ALA A 177 -8.38 -21.88 3.64
C ALA A 177 -8.56 -20.88 4.81
N LEU A 178 -9.32 -19.80 4.59
CA LEU A 178 -9.64 -18.83 5.64
C LEU A 178 -10.52 -19.46 6.73
N SER A 179 -11.50 -20.30 6.35
CA SER A 179 -12.35 -21.02 7.30
C SER A 179 -11.54 -21.96 8.19
N ARG A 180 -10.63 -22.75 7.61
CA ARG A 180 -9.73 -23.62 8.38
C ARG A 180 -8.90 -22.83 9.38
N GLN A 181 -8.31 -21.71 8.97
CA GLN A 181 -7.53 -20.86 9.86
C GLN A 181 -8.37 -20.27 11.01
N ALA A 182 -9.61 -19.85 10.72
CA ALA A 182 -10.53 -19.35 11.74
C ALA A 182 -10.94 -20.45 12.74
N LEU A 183 -11.18 -21.68 12.26
CA LEU A 183 -11.48 -22.84 13.10
C LEU A 183 -10.30 -23.19 13.99
N THR A 184 -9.08 -23.25 13.46
CA THR A 184 -7.87 -23.49 14.26
C THR A 184 -7.67 -22.41 15.33
N ALA A 185 -7.91 -21.15 15.01
CA ALA A 185 -7.84 -20.07 15.99
C ALA A 185 -8.93 -20.19 17.07
N ALA A 186 -10.14 -20.60 16.69
CA ALA A 186 -11.24 -20.80 17.63
C ALA A 186 -11.00 -21.99 18.57
N ALA A 187 -10.36 -23.06 18.09
CA ALA A 187 -10.03 -24.24 18.88
C ALA A 187 -9.04 -23.94 20.03
N ARG A 188 -8.19 -22.91 19.86
CA ARG A 188 -7.23 -22.48 20.88
C ARG A 188 -7.82 -21.61 22.00
N ARG A 189 -9.08 -21.19 21.88
CA ARG A 189 -9.74 -20.33 22.88
C ARG A 189 -10.15 -21.14 24.10
N SER A 190 -9.96 -20.55 25.29
CA SER A 190 -10.40 -21.18 26.53
C SER A 190 -11.93 -21.28 26.59
N ALA A 191 -12.45 -22.14 27.49
CA ALA A 191 -13.89 -22.25 27.70
C ALA A 191 -14.53 -20.90 28.11
N SER A 192 -13.83 -20.11 28.93
CA SER A 192 -14.30 -18.80 29.38
C SER A 192 -14.34 -17.78 28.24
N GLU A 193 -13.35 -17.75 27.35
CA GLU A 193 -13.34 -16.90 26.16
C GLU A 193 -14.47 -17.25 25.19
N ARG A 194 -14.69 -18.56 24.95
CA ARG A 194 -15.80 -19.03 24.11
C ARG A 194 -17.15 -18.63 24.70
N SER A 195 -17.33 -18.75 26.01
CA SER A 195 -18.55 -18.31 26.72
C SER A 195 -18.78 -16.80 26.60
N ARG A 196 -17.75 -15.98 26.84
CA ARG A 196 -17.84 -14.52 26.70
C ARG A 196 -18.20 -14.09 25.28
N ALA A 197 -17.59 -14.72 24.27
CA ALA A 197 -17.90 -14.46 22.87
C ALA A 197 -19.36 -14.83 22.53
N ALA A 198 -19.84 -15.99 23.01
CA ALA A 198 -21.23 -16.41 22.83
C ALA A 198 -22.22 -15.44 23.48
N LYS A 199 -21.92 -14.98 24.72
CA LYS A 199 -22.73 -13.97 25.42
C LYS A 199 -22.81 -12.64 24.67
N LYS A 200 -21.68 -12.13 24.18
CA LYS A 200 -21.64 -10.92 23.33
C LYS A 200 -22.47 -11.11 22.05
N ALA A 201 -22.35 -12.25 21.38
CA ALA A 201 -23.11 -12.55 20.18
C ALA A 201 -24.61 -12.75 20.45
N SER A 202 -25.02 -13.22 21.63
CA SER A 202 -26.44 -13.27 21.99
C SER A 202 -27.02 -11.89 22.29
N ALA A 203 -26.21 -10.96 22.81
CA ALA A 203 -26.65 -9.59 23.11
C ALA A 203 -26.99 -8.79 21.84
N THR A 204 -26.35 -9.08 20.71
CA THR A 204 -26.63 -8.41 19.42
C THR A 204 -27.75 -9.07 18.62
N LYS A 205 -28.27 -10.24 19.06
CA LYS A 205 -29.30 -10.98 18.33
C LYS A 205 -30.71 -10.56 18.74
N GLY A 206 -31.54 -10.24 17.76
CA GLY A 206 -32.99 -10.05 17.97
C GLY A 206 -33.71 -11.33 18.39
N PRO A 207 -34.98 -11.24 18.86
CA PRO A 207 -35.76 -12.39 19.35
C PRO A 207 -35.84 -13.55 18.35
N ALA A 208 -36.09 -13.25 17.07
CA ALA A 208 -36.18 -14.24 16.00
C ALA A 208 -34.86 -15.00 15.81
N GLN A 209 -33.72 -14.30 15.82
CA GLN A 209 -32.41 -14.92 15.67
C GLN A 209 -32.01 -15.76 16.90
N ARG A 210 -32.42 -15.35 18.11
CA ARG A 210 -32.24 -16.16 19.34
C ARG A 210 -33.02 -17.46 19.26
N ARG A 211 -34.28 -17.41 18.82
CA ARG A 211 -35.14 -18.60 18.62
C ARG A 211 -34.55 -19.55 17.58
N ALA A 212 -34.11 -19.04 16.43
CA ALA A 212 -33.49 -19.84 15.38
C ALA A 212 -32.19 -20.52 15.87
N ALA A 213 -31.36 -19.80 16.63
CA ALA A 213 -30.13 -20.36 17.21
C ALA A 213 -30.42 -21.47 18.22
N ALA A 214 -31.42 -21.31 19.09
CA ALA A 214 -31.83 -22.33 20.05
C ALA A 214 -32.35 -23.60 19.35
N ARG A 215 -33.18 -23.45 18.30
CA ARG A 215 -33.66 -24.56 17.47
C ARG A 215 -32.49 -25.30 16.81
N LYS A 216 -31.53 -24.58 16.25
CA LYS A 216 -30.32 -25.18 15.68
C LYS A 216 -29.51 -25.95 16.72
N ALA A 217 -29.32 -25.39 17.91
CA ALA A 217 -28.59 -26.04 19.01
C ALA A 217 -29.27 -27.31 19.52
N ALA A 218 -30.61 -27.33 19.58
CA ALA A 218 -31.37 -28.54 19.90
C ALA A 218 -31.16 -29.63 18.83
N ARG A 219 -31.22 -29.26 17.54
CA ARG A 219 -30.97 -30.19 16.43
C ARG A 219 -29.56 -30.76 16.46
N THR A 220 -28.54 -29.96 16.76
CA THR A 220 -27.15 -30.43 16.84
C THR A 220 -26.91 -31.36 18.03
N ARG A 221 -27.52 -31.08 19.20
CA ARG A 221 -27.44 -31.99 20.36
C ARG A 221 -28.09 -33.34 20.07
N LYS A 222 -29.21 -33.36 19.33
CA LYS A 222 -29.85 -34.62 18.90
C LYS A 222 -29.00 -35.42 17.90
N ALA A 223 -28.19 -34.75 17.08
CA ALA A 223 -27.36 -35.37 16.05
C ALA A 223 -26.01 -35.90 16.57
N HIS A 224 -25.58 -35.47 17.75
CA HIS A 224 -24.32 -35.86 18.39
C HIS A 224 -24.59 -36.17 19.87
N PRO A 225 -25.04 -37.41 20.21
CA PRO A 225 -25.30 -37.82 21.59
C PRO A 225 -24.02 -37.92 22.41
#